data_AF-A0A2J7RQ27-F1
#
_entry.id   AF-A0A2J7RQ27-F1
#
_cell.length_a   1.000
_cell.length_b   1.000
_cell.length_c   1.000
_cell.angle_alpha   90.00
_cell.angle_beta   90.00
_cell.angle_gamma   90.00
#
_symmetry.space_group_name_H-M   'P 1'
#
loop_
_entity.id
_entity.type
_entity.pdbx_description
1 polymer ?
#
loop_
_entity_poly.entity_id
_entity_poly.type
_entity_poly.pdbx_seq_one_letter_code
_entity_poly.pdbx_strand_id
1 'polypeptide(L)'
;MMANYLAALGPLITVLQLLAAESQKEDIIVTVRQGRLKGLRFESVRGQELLAFLGIPYARPPVAELRFKGPQPPEPWRDTREAIVEGNVCPQRDMMSGAFMGDENCLFLNVFTNKIPECPEQLKAVMVWIHGGSYKGGSGTSMVYGPDHILTEDVVLVTINYRLGLLGFLSLCEVGVPGNNGLKDQVMALRWVQNNIAQFGGDPNRVTIFGESSGGASVHYHLLSPMSKGLFHRAIAQSGSALDPWAYAEPDFLRWKAFTVGERMNCSAAGPHELLRCLQEAGANTIVQSTVGQVFSTSETIVPLRPTREDESQSDEEVFLSGKPEDLIASGKFHNVPYITGVNSREAIIYAEDMQSIPSFWEDSKQHMKSVIADLLGMQNTSQANEIAEMALSYYAGDEILTNKTLTGKHIDECLMLTNWGIYSTQQSALPWQKSLTK
;
A
#
# COMPACT_ATOMS: atom_id res chain seq x y z
N MET A 1 61.53 39.17 -6.94
CA MET A 1 60.91 38.01 -7.61
C MET A 1 60.30 36.99 -6.63
N MET A 2 60.77 36.88 -5.37
CA MET A 2 60.18 35.97 -4.37
C MET A 2 58.87 36.44 -3.70
N ALA A 3 58.59 37.76 -3.65
CA ALA A 3 57.39 38.27 -2.97
C ALA A 3 56.07 38.00 -3.72
N ASN A 4 56.10 37.86 -5.05
CA ASN A 4 54.89 37.61 -5.86
C ASN A 4 54.45 36.14 -5.86
N TYR A 5 55.31 35.20 -5.47
CA TYR A 5 54.93 33.79 -5.35
C TYR A 5 54.13 33.50 -4.08
N LEU A 6 54.38 34.23 -2.98
CA LEU A 6 53.65 34.06 -1.72
C LEU A 6 52.21 34.61 -1.79
N ALA A 7 51.97 35.67 -2.57
CA ALA A 7 50.64 36.24 -2.77
C ALA A 7 49.72 35.36 -3.65
N ALA A 8 50.29 34.56 -4.56
CA ALA A 8 49.55 33.62 -5.41
C ALA A 8 49.21 32.29 -4.71
N LEU A 9 49.95 31.95 -3.64
CA LEU A 9 49.69 30.75 -2.83
C LEU A 9 48.55 30.94 -1.84
N GLY A 10 48.30 32.17 -1.38
CA GLY A 10 47.20 32.49 -0.45
C GLY A 10 45.84 32.00 -0.95
N PRO A 11 45.36 32.42 -2.13
CA PRO A 11 44.08 31.98 -2.70
C PRO A 11 44.01 30.48 -2.97
N LEU A 12 45.13 29.87 -3.38
CA LEU A 12 45.21 28.43 -3.67
C LEU A 12 45.08 27.59 -2.38
N ILE A 13 45.68 28.06 -1.28
CA ILE A 13 45.57 27.46 0.05
C ILE A 13 44.16 27.64 0.60
N THR A 14 43.52 28.81 0.40
CA THR A 14 42.13 29.02 0.82
C THR A 14 41.16 28.15 0.04
N VAL A 15 41.36 27.98 -1.27
CA VAL A 15 40.55 27.08 -2.12
C VAL A 15 40.79 25.61 -1.75
N LEU A 16 42.01 25.19 -1.46
CA LEU A 16 42.31 23.83 -0.94
C LEU A 16 41.72 23.59 0.46
N GLN A 17 41.69 24.61 1.32
CA GLN A 17 41.05 24.54 2.64
C GLN A 17 39.51 24.52 2.54
N LEU A 18 38.92 25.25 1.59
CA LEU A 18 37.48 25.20 1.29
C LEU A 18 37.07 23.86 0.68
N LEU A 19 37.84 23.33 -0.27
CA LEU A 19 37.61 22.00 -0.86
C LEU A 19 37.86 20.85 0.14
N ALA A 20 38.76 21.04 1.12
CA ALA A 20 38.94 20.10 2.23
C ALA A 20 37.82 20.21 3.27
N ALA A 21 37.25 21.39 3.49
CA ALA A 21 36.11 21.61 4.39
C ALA A 21 34.79 21.03 3.83
N GLU A 22 34.66 20.94 2.51
CA GLU A 22 33.52 20.29 1.85
C GLU A 22 33.60 18.75 1.86
N SER A 23 34.71 18.19 2.37
CA SER A 23 35.06 16.75 2.36
C SER A 23 35.23 16.12 3.76
N GLN A 24 34.57 16.66 4.80
CA GLN A 24 34.57 16.04 6.14
C GLN A 24 33.21 16.07 6.83
N LYS A 25 32.16 15.52 6.20
CA LYS A 25 31.08 14.93 6.99
C LYS A 25 31.35 13.43 7.05
N GLU A 26 31.59 12.92 8.25
CA GLU A 26 31.78 11.48 8.47
C GLU A 26 30.60 10.71 7.88
N ASP A 27 30.93 9.55 7.29
CA ASP A 27 29.93 8.60 6.79
C ASP A 27 28.96 8.24 7.92
N ILE A 28 27.65 8.35 7.65
CA ILE A 28 26.65 7.90 8.61
C ILE A 28 26.50 6.39 8.47
N ILE A 29 27.09 5.67 9.41
CA ILE A 29 27.04 4.21 9.42
C ILE A 29 26.16 3.74 10.58
N VAL A 30 25.17 2.91 10.26
CA VAL A 30 24.29 2.25 11.23
C VAL A 30 24.44 0.74 11.10
N THR A 31 24.48 0.02 12.22
CA THR A 31 24.56 -1.45 12.21
C THR A 31 23.20 -2.04 12.55
N VAL A 32 22.55 -2.65 11.56
CA VAL A 32 21.30 -3.41 11.73
C VAL A 32 21.62 -4.90 11.86
N ARG A 33 20.61 -5.72 12.19
CA ARG A 33 20.82 -7.18 12.35
C ARG A 33 21.39 -7.86 11.10
N GLN A 34 21.05 -7.36 9.92
CA GLN A 34 21.51 -7.90 8.64
C GLN A 34 22.92 -7.47 8.25
N GLY A 35 23.46 -6.40 8.85
CA GLY A 35 24.76 -5.85 8.48
C GLY A 35 24.86 -4.34 8.65
N ARG A 36 25.92 -3.74 8.09
CA ARG A 36 26.17 -2.29 8.18
C ARG A 36 25.52 -1.57 7.00
N LEU A 37 24.93 -0.41 7.27
CA LEU A 37 24.32 0.49 6.28
C LEU A 37 25.02 1.84 6.31
N LYS A 38 25.35 2.37 5.14
CA LYS A 38 25.81 3.76 4.95
C LYS A 38 24.66 4.60 4.41
N GLY A 39 24.16 5.53 5.22
CA GLY A 39 23.12 6.48 4.83
C GLY A 39 23.67 7.78 4.25
N LEU A 40 22.79 8.75 4.02
CA LEU A 40 23.15 10.10 3.57
C LEU A 40 22.59 11.20 4.47
N ARG A 41 23.23 12.37 4.39
CA ARG A 41 22.71 13.64 4.90
C ARG A 41 22.12 14.41 3.75
N PHE A 42 20.99 15.06 3.97
CA PHE A 42 20.42 15.99 3.01
C PHE A 42 19.77 17.15 3.75
N GLU A 43 19.62 18.27 3.07
CA GLU A 43 18.96 19.46 3.62
C GLU A 43 17.48 19.41 3.22
N SER A 44 16.59 19.53 4.20
CA SER A 44 15.15 19.67 3.94
C SER A 44 14.82 20.98 3.25
N VAL A 45 13.61 21.09 2.71
CA VAL A 45 13.07 22.36 2.15
C VAL A 45 13.06 23.54 3.13
N ARG A 46 13.27 23.28 4.44
CA ARG A 46 13.33 24.30 5.50
C ARG A 46 14.75 24.59 6.00
N GLY A 47 15.79 24.04 5.37
CA GLY A 47 17.18 24.25 5.77
C GLY A 47 17.64 23.40 6.97
N GLN A 48 16.82 22.46 7.43
CA GLN A 48 17.20 21.51 8.48
C GLN A 48 17.93 20.31 7.88
N GLU A 49 19.07 19.92 8.46
CA GLU A 49 19.76 18.69 8.09
C GLU A 49 18.93 17.46 8.54
N LEU A 50 18.70 16.56 7.60
CA LEU A 50 18.02 15.28 7.79
C LEU A 50 18.95 14.12 7.41
N LEU A 51 18.67 12.95 7.97
CA LEU A 51 19.37 11.70 7.72
C LEU A 51 18.42 10.75 7.01
N ALA A 52 18.91 10.08 5.96
CA ALA A 52 18.17 9.07 5.22
C ALA A 52 18.97 7.79 5.03
N PHE A 53 18.26 6.67 5.12
CA PHE A 53 18.75 5.35 4.72
C PHE A 53 17.70 4.73 3.80
N LEU A 54 18.04 4.62 2.53
CA LEU A 54 17.13 4.33 1.44
C LEU A 54 17.37 2.92 0.89
N GLY A 55 16.32 2.28 0.37
CA GLY A 55 16.44 1.01 -0.35
C GLY A 55 16.93 -0.16 0.53
N ILE A 56 16.55 -0.18 1.81
CA ILE A 56 16.94 -1.24 2.74
C ILE A 56 16.04 -2.46 2.52
N PRO A 57 16.59 -3.65 2.18
CA PRO A 57 15.77 -4.84 2.00
C PRO A 57 15.28 -5.34 3.35
N TYR A 58 13.96 -5.46 3.51
CA TYR A 58 13.36 -6.03 4.71
C TYR A 58 12.94 -7.49 4.54
N ALA A 59 13.01 -8.03 3.33
CA ALA A 59 12.69 -9.41 2.96
C ALA A 59 13.58 -9.88 1.79
N ARG A 60 13.63 -11.20 1.54
CA ARG A 60 14.21 -11.75 0.30
C ARG A 60 13.38 -11.33 -0.91
N PRO A 61 14.00 -11.11 -2.08
CA PRO A 61 13.27 -10.81 -3.30
C PRO A 61 12.24 -11.91 -3.62
N PRO A 62 10.95 -11.59 -3.82
CA PRO A 62 9.88 -12.56 -4.05
C PRO A 62 9.83 -13.03 -5.51
N VAL A 63 10.99 -13.44 -6.04
CA VAL A 63 11.18 -13.89 -7.43
C VAL A 63 11.28 -15.42 -7.49
N ALA A 64 11.18 -15.97 -8.70
CA ALA A 64 11.31 -17.41 -8.96
C ALA A 64 10.42 -18.25 -8.02
N GLU A 65 10.98 -19.17 -7.24
CA GLU A 65 10.23 -20.05 -6.34
C GLU A 65 9.55 -19.35 -5.16
N LEU A 66 9.90 -18.09 -4.89
CA LEU A 66 9.29 -17.24 -3.86
C LEU A 66 8.12 -16.41 -4.40
N ARG A 67 7.93 -16.39 -5.72
CA ARG A 67 6.78 -15.69 -6.31
C ARG A 67 5.47 -16.31 -5.81
N PHE A 68 4.54 -15.44 -5.39
CA PHE A 68 3.26 -15.79 -4.76
C PHE A 68 3.32 -16.53 -3.41
N LYS A 69 4.48 -16.55 -2.74
CA LYS A 69 4.61 -17.08 -1.37
C LYS A 69 4.74 -15.98 -0.33
N GLY A 70 4.50 -16.31 0.93
CA GLY A 70 4.81 -15.44 2.06
C GLY A 70 6.27 -14.94 2.03
N PRO A 71 6.53 -13.69 2.41
CA PRO A 71 7.88 -13.14 2.38
C PRO A 71 8.81 -13.89 3.33
N GLN A 72 10.08 -13.97 2.97
CA GLN A 72 11.12 -14.63 3.77
C GLN A 72 12.11 -13.61 4.33
N PRO A 73 12.68 -13.81 5.53
CA PRO A 73 13.60 -12.86 6.14
C PRO A 73 14.79 -12.52 5.21
N PRO A 74 15.25 -11.26 5.21
CA PRO A 74 16.30 -10.81 4.31
C PRO A 74 17.64 -11.48 4.66
N GLU A 75 18.44 -11.75 3.65
CA GLU A 75 19.79 -12.32 3.84
C GLU A 75 20.73 -11.27 4.45
N PRO A 76 21.60 -11.67 5.40
CA PRO A 76 22.62 -10.78 5.92
C PRO A 76 23.69 -10.49 4.85
N TRP A 77 24.34 -9.34 4.96
CA TRP A 77 25.44 -8.92 4.07
C TRP A 77 26.71 -8.65 4.90
N ARG A 78 27.88 -8.91 4.29
CA ARG A 78 29.18 -8.82 5.00
C ARG A 78 29.74 -7.40 5.06
N ASP A 79 29.72 -6.69 3.93
CA ASP A 79 30.31 -5.37 3.79
C ASP A 79 29.32 -4.25 4.14
N THR A 80 29.77 -3.01 4.23
CA THR A 80 28.84 -1.88 4.41
C THR A 80 28.03 -1.68 3.13
N ARG A 81 26.70 -1.86 3.22
CA ARG A 81 25.77 -1.62 2.11
C ARG A 81 25.46 -0.13 2.00
N GLU A 82 25.53 0.42 0.80
CA GLU A 82 25.05 1.78 0.54
C GLU A 82 23.52 1.81 0.57
N ALA A 83 22.98 2.68 1.41
CA ALA A 83 21.56 2.94 1.60
C ALA A 83 21.27 4.41 1.24
N ILE A 84 21.71 4.81 0.05
CA ILE A 84 21.65 6.20 -0.42
C ILE A 84 20.79 6.38 -1.68
N VAL A 85 20.24 5.28 -2.19
CA VAL A 85 19.34 5.25 -3.35
C VAL A 85 18.11 4.44 -2.95
N GLU A 86 16.92 4.93 -3.32
CA GLU A 86 15.69 4.19 -3.08
C GLU A 86 15.68 2.87 -3.85
N GLY A 87 15.10 1.83 -3.24
CA GLY A 87 14.94 0.54 -3.88
C GLY A 87 13.89 0.58 -5.00
N ASN A 88 13.84 -0.48 -5.80
CA ASN A 88 12.85 -0.56 -6.88
C ASN A 88 11.42 -0.51 -6.33
N VAL A 89 10.51 0.13 -7.07
CA VAL A 89 9.08 0.02 -6.83
C VAL A 89 8.54 -1.32 -7.34
N CYS A 90 7.44 -1.80 -6.76
CA CYS A 90 6.85 -3.07 -7.19
C CYS A 90 6.21 -2.96 -8.58
N PRO A 91 6.08 -4.08 -9.34
CA PRO A 91 5.51 -4.06 -10.68
C PRO A 91 4.09 -3.54 -10.67
N GLN A 92 3.85 -2.49 -11.45
CA GLN A 92 2.57 -1.78 -11.50
C GLN A 92 2.45 -1.01 -12.81
N ARG A 93 1.27 -0.43 -13.05
CA ARG A 93 1.14 0.65 -14.02
C ARG A 93 1.36 1.96 -13.30
N ASP A 94 2.17 2.82 -13.91
CA ASP A 94 2.26 4.21 -13.51
C ASP A 94 0.87 4.85 -13.61
N MET A 95 0.43 5.49 -12.52
CA MET A 95 -0.94 5.99 -12.39
C MET A 95 -1.21 7.16 -13.34
N MET A 96 -0.18 7.88 -13.80
CA MET A 96 -0.31 9.02 -14.69
C MET A 96 -0.18 8.64 -16.17
N SER A 97 0.89 7.93 -16.53
CA SER A 97 1.19 7.56 -17.92
C SER A 97 0.54 6.26 -18.38
N GLY A 98 0.08 5.42 -17.45
CA GLY A 98 -0.45 4.08 -17.73
C GLY A 98 0.61 3.07 -18.20
N ALA A 99 1.88 3.49 -18.26
CA ALA A 99 3.00 2.65 -18.66
C ALA A 99 3.36 1.64 -17.56
N PHE A 100 3.90 0.49 -17.95
CA PHE A 100 4.44 -0.46 -16.98
C PHE A 100 5.70 0.10 -16.31
N MET A 101 5.83 -0.11 -15.01
CA MET A 101 7.03 0.22 -14.24
C MET A 101 7.24 -0.78 -13.10
N GLY A 102 8.45 -0.77 -12.54
CA GLY A 102 8.80 -1.54 -11.34
C GLY A 102 9.50 -2.88 -11.62
N ASP A 103 9.93 -3.52 -10.53
CA ASP A 103 10.67 -4.77 -10.50
C ASP A 103 10.13 -5.65 -9.36
N GLU A 104 10.14 -6.98 -9.51
CA GLU A 104 9.65 -7.88 -8.46
C GLU A 104 10.54 -7.90 -7.21
N ASN A 105 11.83 -7.62 -7.36
CA ASN A 105 12.69 -7.27 -6.24
C ASN A 105 12.36 -5.84 -5.79
N CYS A 106 11.27 -5.70 -5.02
CA CYS A 106 10.77 -4.41 -4.55
C CYS A 106 10.55 -4.31 -3.03
N LEU A 107 10.85 -5.36 -2.26
CA LEU A 107 10.59 -5.41 -0.81
C LEU A 107 11.63 -4.61 0.00
N PHE A 108 11.57 -3.30 -0.21
CA PHE A 108 12.45 -2.30 0.39
C PHE A 108 11.67 -1.35 1.29
N LEU A 109 12.37 -0.83 2.30
CA LEU A 109 11.93 0.28 3.12
C LEU A 109 12.97 1.39 3.14
N ASN A 110 12.53 2.58 3.51
CA ASN A 110 13.36 3.75 3.72
C ASN A 110 13.18 4.23 5.16
N VAL A 111 14.26 4.70 5.79
CA VAL A 111 14.23 5.27 7.15
C VAL A 111 14.76 6.70 7.10
N PHE A 112 13.99 7.63 7.66
CA PHE A 112 14.34 9.04 7.75
C PHE A 112 14.26 9.51 9.20
N THR A 113 15.24 10.33 9.61
CA THR A 113 15.28 10.92 10.96
C THR A 113 16.06 12.23 10.93
N ASN A 114 15.73 13.18 11.81
CA ASN A 114 16.48 14.43 11.91
C ASN A 114 17.81 14.26 12.69
N LYS A 115 17.92 13.23 13.55
CA LYS A 115 19.08 12.97 14.41
C LYS A 115 18.98 11.55 14.99
N ILE A 116 20.10 10.83 15.00
CA ILE A 116 20.26 9.60 15.77
C ILE A 116 20.76 10.00 17.17
N PRO A 117 19.99 9.76 18.24
CA PRO A 117 20.42 10.05 19.61
C PRO A 117 21.57 9.15 20.07
N GLU A 118 22.38 9.66 21.00
CA GLU A 118 23.49 8.90 21.59
C GLU A 118 23.04 7.97 22.73
N CYS A 119 21.89 8.27 23.35
CA CYS A 119 21.37 7.54 24.51
C CYS A 119 19.99 6.90 24.23
N PRO A 120 19.72 5.67 24.71
CA PRO A 120 18.43 4.99 24.54
C PRO A 120 17.22 5.74 25.13
N GLU A 121 17.41 6.56 26.16
CA GLU A 121 16.33 7.35 26.79
C GLU A 121 15.80 8.46 25.88
N GLN A 122 16.50 8.75 24.78
CA GLN A 122 16.15 9.77 23.80
C GLN A 122 15.53 9.17 22.53
N LEU A 123 15.21 7.86 22.52
CA LEU A 123 14.55 7.23 21.40
C LEU A 123 13.18 7.85 21.12
N LYS A 124 12.89 8.02 19.83
CA LYS A 124 11.76 8.81 19.32
C LYS A 124 10.57 7.95 18.98
N ALA A 125 9.40 8.57 18.86
CA ALA A 125 8.27 7.89 18.26
C ALA A 125 8.60 7.50 16.80
N VAL A 126 8.15 6.32 16.39
CA VAL A 126 8.34 5.80 15.03
C VAL A 126 7.01 5.87 14.30
N MET A 127 7.01 6.44 13.10
CA MET A 127 5.85 6.49 12.22
C MET A 127 6.12 5.66 10.97
N VAL A 128 5.36 4.59 10.76
CA VAL A 128 5.52 3.68 9.62
C VAL A 128 4.40 3.91 8.62
N TRP A 129 4.75 4.46 7.45
CA TRP A 129 3.84 4.78 6.37
C TRP A 129 3.59 3.58 5.47
N ILE A 130 2.31 3.24 5.30
CA ILE A 130 1.81 2.24 4.37
C ILE A 130 1.06 2.98 3.25
N HIS A 131 1.62 2.97 2.05
CA HIS A 131 1.05 3.75 0.94
C HIS A 131 -0.29 3.18 0.43
N GLY A 132 -1.13 4.07 -0.09
CA GLY A 132 -2.36 3.76 -0.84
C GLY A 132 -2.10 3.32 -2.28
N GLY A 133 -3.14 3.35 -3.12
CA GLY A 133 -3.07 2.94 -4.53
C GLY A 133 -3.87 1.68 -4.88
N SER A 134 -4.97 1.43 -4.17
CA SER A 134 -5.93 0.34 -4.41
C SER A 134 -5.28 -1.05 -4.53
N TYR A 135 -4.20 -1.27 -3.76
CA TYR A 135 -3.38 -2.49 -3.82
C TYR A 135 -2.76 -2.81 -5.18
N LYS A 136 -2.83 -1.92 -6.19
CA LYS A 136 -2.37 -2.14 -7.57
C LYS A 136 -1.26 -1.18 -8.00
N GLY A 137 -1.09 -0.08 -7.28
CA GLY A 137 -0.09 0.95 -7.53
C GLY A 137 0.38 1.61 -6.24
N GLY A 138 1.36 2.51 -6.37
CA GLY A 138 2.00 3.22 -5.28
C GLY A 138 3.38 2.67 -4.91
N SER A 139 4.08 3.42 -4.07
CA SER A 139 5.37 3.04 -3.49
C SER A 139 5.65 3.85 -2.23
N GLY A 140 6.61 3.43 -1.42
CA GLY A 140 7.15 4.20 -0.28
C GLY A 140 8.21 5.23 -0.68
N THR A 141 8.26 5.66 -1.94
CA THR A 141 9.28 6.61 -2.43
C THR A 141 9.01 8.04 -1.97
N SER A 142 10.09 8.78 -1.78
CA SER A 142 10.09 10.18 -1.34
C SER A 142 9.54 11.17 -2.37
N MET A 143 9.37 10.74 -3.63
CA MET A 143 8.72 11.56 -4.68
C MET A 143 7.31 11.99 -4.29
N VAL A 144 6.55 11.10 -3.64
CA VAL A 144 5.19 11.40 -3.15
C VAL A 144 5.19 11.53 -1.62
N TYR A 145 6.01 10.73 -0.93
CA TYR A 145 6.01 10.61 0.53
C TYR A 145 7.32 11.11 1.14
N GLY A 146 7.78 12.27 0.68
CA GLY A 146 8.99 12.92 1.16
C GLY A 146 8.94 13.24 2.66
N PRO A 147 10.08 13.18 3.37
CA PRO A 147 10.12 13.31 4.83
C PRO A 147 10.04 14.76 5.33
N ASP A 148 10.18 15.75 4.44
CA ASP A 148 10.40 17.17 4.76
C ASP A 148 9.39 17.78 5.73
N HIS A 149 8.11 17.42 5.60
CA HIS A 149 7.07 18.00 6.44
C HIS A 149 6.89 17.27 7.76
N ILE A 150 7.06 15.95 7.78
CA ILE A 150 6.84 15.17 9.01
C ILE A 150 8.05 15.24 9.95
N LEU A 151 9.26 15.39 9.40
CA LEU A 151 10.49 15.52 10.21
C LEU A 151 10.75 16.92 10.76
N THR A 152 9.81 17.86 10.58
CA THR A 152 9.76 19.05 11.44
C THR A 152 9.42 18.67 12.88
N GLU A 153 8.77 17.51 13.07
CA GLU A 153 8.54 16.89 14.38
C GLU A 153 9.70 15.93 14.73
N ASP A 154 9.91 15.69 16.02
CA ASP A 154 10.98 14.82 16.50
C ASP A 154 10.58 13.33 16.47
N VAL A 155 10.48 12.79 15.25
CA VAL A 155 10.08 11.40 14.98
C VAL A 155 11.07 10.69 14.04
N VAL A 156 10.99 9.36 13.99
CA VAL A 156 11.59 8.55 12.92
C VAL A 156 10.48 8.15 11.95
N LEU A 157 10.63 8.49 10.67
CA LEU A 157 9.73 8.07 9.61
C LEU A 157 10.29 6.82 8.95
N VAL A 158 9.44 5.82 8.74
CA VAL A 158 9.71 4.65 7.92
C VAL A 158 8.68 4.61 6.80
N THR A 159 9.10 4.48 5.55
CA THR A 159 8.20 4.22 4.42
C THR A 159 8.51 2.85 3.83
N ILE A 160 7.48 2.12 3.39
CA ILE A 160 7.65 0.74 2.91
C ILE A 160 7.03 0.58 1.53
N ASN A 161 7.64 -0.27 0.71
CA ASN A 161 6.97 -0.92 -0.42
C ASN A 161 6.34 -2.23 0.07
N TYR A 162 5.35 -2.75 -0.65
CA TYR A 162 4.79 -4.10 -0.48
C TYR A 162 4.28 -4.61 -1.84
N ARG A 163 4.19 -5.94 -2.05
CA ARG A 163 3.74 -6.48 -3.34
C ARG A 163 2.31 -6.03 -3.67
N LEU A 164 2.10 -5.73 -4.96
CA LEU A 164 0.86 -5.19 -5.50
C LEU A 164 0.22 -6.15 -6.49
N GLY A 165 -1.06 -5.91 -6.81
CA GLY A 165 -1.84 -6.65 -7.80
C GLY A 165 -1.81 -8.15 -7.56
N LEU A 166 -1.71 -8.93 -8.64
CA LEU A 166 -1.75 -10.39 -8.55
C LEU A 166 -0.51 -10.95 -7.85
N LEU A 167 0.62 -10.26 -7.97
CA LEU A 167 1.86 -10.66 -7.30
C LEU A 167 1.75 -10.59 -5.77
N GLY A 168 0.94 -9.66 -5.25
CA GLY A 168 0.71 -9.49 -3.80
C GLY A 168 -0.56 -10.17 -3.27
N PHE A 169 -1.56 -10.40 -4.11
CA PHE A 169 -2.91 -10.75 -3.64
C PHE A 169 -3.55 -11.93 -4.39
N LEU A 170 -2.77 -12.72 -5.15
CA LEU A 170 -3.24 -14.00 -5.67
C LEU A 170 -3.67 -14.92 -4.52
N SER A 171 -4.87 -15.49 -4.62
CA SER A 171 -5.40 -16.47 -3.70
C SER A 171 -5.87 -17.70 -4.48
N LEU A 172 -5.16 -18.82 -4.30
CA LEU A 172 -5.46 -20.15 -4.84
C LEU A 172 -5.18 -21.16 -3.72
N CYS A 173 -6.01 -21.14 -2.67
CA CYS A 173 -5.75 -21.86 -1.43
C CYS A 173 -5.61 -23.37 -1.65
N GLU A 174 -6.31 -23.94 -2.64
CA GLU A 174 -6.28 -25.39 -2.92
C GLU A 174 -4.91 -25.90 -3.40
N VAL A 175 -4.01 -24.98 -3.77
CA VAL A 175 -2.65 -25.26 -4.24
C VAL A 175 -1.59 -24.57 -3.39
N GLY A 176 -1.94 -24.23 -2.14
CA GLY A 176 -1.01 -23.70 -1.16
C GLY A 176 -0.67 -22.22 -1.33
N VAL A 177 -1.51 -21.44 -2.03
CA VAL A 177 -1.37 -19.98 -2.14
C VAL A 177 -2.54 -19.32 -1.40
N PRO A 178 -2.44 -19.08 -0.08
CA PRO A 178 -3.55 -18.62 0.75
C PRO A 178 -3.97 -17.16 0.49
N GLY A 179 -3.09 -16.36 -0.11
CA GLY A 179 -3.33 -14.94 -0.37
C GLY A 179 -2.58 -13.99 0.57
N ASN A 180 -2.98 -12.72 0.51
CA ASN A 180 -2.51 -11.63 1.38
C ASN A 180 -0.99 -11.42 1.45
N ASN A 181 -0.23 -11.84 0.44
CA ASN A 181 1.22 -11.71 0.43
C ASN A 181 1.69 -10.25 0.56
N GLY A 182 0.98 -9.29 -0.05
CA GLY A 182 1.25 -7.87 0.12
C GLY A 182 1.06 -7.39 1.58
N LEU A 183 0.09 -7.94 2.32
CA LEU A 183 -0.10 -7.64 3.74
C LEU A 183 0.94 -8.34 4.62
N LYS A 184 1.32 -9.58 4.27
CA LYS A 184 2.42 -10.29 4.93
C LYS A 184 3.76 -9.58 4.72
N ASP A 185 3.97 -8.94 3.57
CA ASP A 185 5.13 -8.07 3.31
C ASP A 185 5.16 -6.89 4.30
N GLN A 186 4.00 -6.25 4.53
CA GLN A 186 3.88 -5.18 5.53
C GLN A 186 4.21 -5.69 6.94
N VAL A 187 3.77 -6.90 7.32
CA VAL A 187 4.19 -7.53 8.59
C VAL A 187 5.70 -7.75 8.64
N MET A 188 6.32 -8.23 7.57
CA MET A 188 7.76 -8.45 7.54
C MET A 188 8.54 -7.13 7.70
N ALA A 189 8.06 -6.05 7.09
CA ALA A 189 8.62 -4.72 7.30
C ALA A 189 8.44 -4.25 8.77
N LEU A 190 7.28 -4.47 9.39
CA LEU A 190 7.06 -4.14 10.81
C LEU A 190 7.95 -4.97 11.75
N ARG A 191 8.18 -6.26 11.44
CA ARG A 191 9.16 -7.10 12.14
C ARG A 191 10.57 -6.55 11.98
N TRP A 192 10.92 -6.06 10.78
CA TRP A 192 12.20 -5.39 10.56
C TRP A 192 12.33 -4.12 11.42
N VAL A 193 11.27 -3.30 11.49
CA VAL A 193 11.21 -2.10 12.34
C VAL A 193 11.45 -2.47 13.80
N GLN A 194 10.70 -3.43 14.35
CA GLN A 194 10.86 -3.90 15.73
C GLN A 194 12.29 -4.34 16.05
N ASN A 195 12.96 -4.97 15.09
CA ASN A 195 14.30 -5.52 15.29
C ASN A 195 15.44 -4.52 15.13
N ASN A 196 15.21 -3.39 14.44
CA ASN A 196 16.30 -2.53 13.96
C ASN A 196 16.11 -1.04 14.23
N ILE A 197 14.89 -0.54 14.48
CA ILE A 197 14.62 0.91 14.44
C ILE A 197 15.34 1.72 15.52
N ALA A 198 15.70 1.08 16.64
CA ALA A 198 16.54 1.67 17.69
C ALA A 198 17.88 2.17 17.16
N GLN A 199 18.44 1.52 16.15
CA GLN A 199 19.72 1.89 15.53
C GLN A 199 19.63 3.20 14.73
N PHE A 200 18.41 3.64 14.41
CA PHE A 200 18.10 4.89 13.71
C PHE A 200 17.53 5.95 14.66
N GLY A 201 17.53 5.68 15.98
CA GLY A 201 16.99 6.58 16.99
C GLY A 201 15.49 6.45 17.26
N GLY A 202 14.83 5.40 16.77
CA GLY A 202 13.42 5.14 17.00
C GLY A 202 13.16 4.16 18.14
N ASP A 203 12.11 4.38 18.93
CA ASP A 203 11.70 3.48 20.00
C ASP A 203 10.77 2.37 19.45
N PRO A 204 11.19 1.09 19.47
CA PRO A 204 10.35 -0.01 19.01
C PRO A 204 9.04 -0.15 19.83
N ASN A 205 8.98 0.40 21.04
CA ASN A 205 7.79 0.40 21.90
C ASN A 205 6.86 1.61 21.65
N ARG A 206 7.19 2.48 20.69
CA ARG A 206 6.40 3.68 20.33
C ARG A 206 6.18 3.78 18.83
N VAL A 207 5.86 2.65 18.21
CA VAL A 207 5.55 2.54 16.78
C VAL A 207 4.09 2.91 16.50
N THR A 208 3.87 3.83 15.57
CA THR A 208 2.57 4.21 15.00
C THR A 208 2.54 3.80 13.55
N ILE A 209 1.59 2.95 13.15
CA ILE A 209 1.35 2.67 11.72
C ILE A 209 0.33 3.67 11.18
N PHE A 210 0.56 4.16 9.98
CA PHE A 210 -0.37 5.07 9.31
C PHE A 210 -0.38 4.88 7.80
N GLY A 211 -1.51 5.18 7.18
CA GLY A 211 -1.71 4.95 5.75
C GLY A 211 -2.97 5.62 5.22
N GLU A 212 -3.01 5.82 3.91
CA GLU A 212 -4.14 6.43 3.19
C GLU A 212 -4.76 5.47 2.18
N SER A 213 -6.09 5.55 1.98
CA SER A 213 -6.84 4.69 1.05
C SER A 213 -6.60 3.20 1.35
N SER A 214 -6.11 2.40 0.39
CA SER A 214 -5.73 1.00 0.62
C SER A 214 -4.65 0.83 1.69
N GLY A 215 -3.81 1.83 1.91
CA GLY A 215 -2.88 1.93 3.04
C GLY A 215 -3.60 2.13 4.37
N GLY A 216 -4.67 2.92 4.40
CA GLY A 216 -5.54 3.09 5.57
C GLY A 216 -6.32 1.82 5.89
N ALA A 217 -6.87 1.15 4.88
CA ALA A 217 -7.45 -0.18 5.03
C ALA A 217 -6.41 -1.21 5.51
N SER A 218 -5.17 -1.17 5.00
CA SER A 218 -4.05 -1.97 5.51
C SER A 218 -3.77 -1.73 7.00
N VAL A 219 -3.77 -0.47 7.45
CA VAL A 219 -3.66 -0.14 8.88
C VAL A 219 -4.80 -0.78 9.68
N HIS A 220 -6.04 -0.72 9.18
CA HIS A 220 -7.16 -1.37 9.83
C HIS A 220 -6.98 -2.90 9.85
N TYR A 221 -6.52 -3.52 8.75
CA TYR A 221 -6.20 -4.94 8.72
C TYR A 221 -5.13 -5.35 9.73
N HIS A 222 -4.10 -4.53 9.95
CA HIS A 222 -3.10 -4.78 10.98
C HIS A 222 -3.68 -4.75 12.40
N LEU A 223 -4.76 -4.00 12.65
CA LEU A 223 -5.51 -4.09 13.92
C LEU A 223 -6.21 -5.44 14.09
N LEU A 224 -6.62 -6.09 12.99
CA LEU A 224 -7.35 -7.36 13.02
C LEU A 224 -6.42 -8.59 12.97
N SER A 225 -5.23 -8.42 12.42
CA SER A 225 -4.32 -9.52 12.10
C SER A 225 -3.59 -10.07 13.33
N PRO A 226 -3.62 -11.39 13.61
CA PRO A 226 -2.81 -11.97 14.68
C PRO A 226 -1.29 -11.83 14.42
N MET A 227 -0.84 -11.84 13.15
CA MET A 227 0.58 -11.69 12.78
C MET A 227 1.19 -10.35 13.22
N SER A 228 0.34 -9.34 13.40
CA SER A 228 0.73 -7.97 13.70
C SER A 228 0.81 -7.67 15.20
N LYS A 229 0.49 -8.67 16.04
CA LYS A 229 0.45 -8.54 17.49
C LYS A 229 1.78 -8.05 18.06
N GLY A 230 1.73 -6.93 18.77
CA GLY A 230 2.90 -6.35 19.44
C GLY A 230 3.90 -5.66 18.49
N LEU A 231 3.59 -5.53 17.19
CA LEU A 231 4.48 -4.85 16.25
C LEU A 231 4.26 -3.33 16.19
N PHE A 232 3.14 -2.83 16.70
CA PHE A 232 2.78 -1.41 16.74
C PHE A 232 1.93 -1.08 17.97
N HIS A 233 1.81 0.21 18.27
CA HIS A 233 1.27 0.73 19.53
C HIS A 233 0.19 1.80 19.33
N ARG A 234 0.07 2.34 18.12
CA ARG A 234 -0.96 3.31 17.69
C ARG A 234 -1.23 3.13 16.19
N ALA A 235 -2.41 3.53 15.74
CA ALA A 235 -2.81 3.41 14.34
C ALA A 235 -3.50 4.69 13.85
N ILE A 236 -3.24 5.08 12.59
CA ILE A 236 -3.94 6.17 11.91
C ILE A 236 -4.38 5.69 10.52
N ALA A 237 -5.69 5.60 10.27
CA ALA A 237 -6.23 5.23 8.96
C ALA A 237 -6.91 6.42 8.30
N GLN A 238 -6.32 6.91 7.21
CA GLN A 238 -6.84 8.04 6.44
C GLN A 238 -7.66 7.50 5.26
N SER A 239 -8.97 7.79 5.24
CA SER A 239 -9.84 7.48 4.09
C SER A 239 -9.83 6.01 3.63
N GLY A 240 -9.76 5.07 4.59
CA GLY A 240 -9.82 3.64 4.26
C GLY A 240 -10.00 2.75 5.48
N SER A 241 -10.73 1.64 5.30
CA SER A 241 -11.12 0.69 6.33
C SER A 241 -11.18 -0.73 5.75
N ALA A 242 -10.85 -1.74 6.55
CA ALA A 242 -11.07 -3.16 6.22
C ALA A 242 -12.55 -3.51 5.98
N LEU A 243 -13.49 -2.64 6.38
CA LEU A 243 -14.92 -2.78 6.15
C LEU A 243 -15.40 -2.14 4.84
N ASP A 244 -14.52 -1.45 4.11
CA ASP A 244 -14.93 -0.87 2.84
C ASP A 244 -15.17 -1.99 1.81
N PRO A 245 -16.20 -1.88 0.95
CA PRO A 245 -16.53 -2.94 -0.01
C PRO A 245 -15.35 -3.24 -0.93
N TRP A 246 -14.60 -2.21 -1.35
CA TRP A 246 -13.41 -2.39 -2.19
C TRP A 246 -12.22 -3.03 -1.46
N ALA A 247 -12.22 -3.09 -0.13
CA ALA A 247 -11.08 -3.55 0.65
C ALA A 247 -11.08 -5.07 0.88
N TYR A 248 -12.23 -5.75 0.85
CA TYR A 248 -12.33 -7.19 1.12
C TYR A 248 -12.97 -7.98 -0.04
N ALA A 249 -12.48 -9.20 -0.27
CA ALA A 249 -13.09 -10.18 -1.17
C ALA A 249 -13.25 -11.54 -0.49
N GLU A 250 -14.29 -12.27 -0.87
CA GLU A 250 -14.37 -13.71 -0.58
C GLU A 250 -13.34 -14.51 -1.41
N PRO A 251 -12.80 -15.62 -0.86
CA PRO A 251 -11.82 -16.46 -1.55
C PRO A 251 -12.28 -16.92 -2.94
N ASP A 252 -13.54 -17.32 -3.09
CA ASP A 252 -14.10 -17.79 -4.36
C ASP A 252 -14.11 -16.69 -5.44
N PHE A 253 -14.34 -15.45 -5.04
CA PHE A 253 -14.30 -14.30 -5.94
C PHE A 253 -12.86 -14.04 -6.43
N LEU A 254 -11.87 -14.06 -5.53
CA LEU A 254 -10.47 -13.91 -5.92
C LEU A 254 -10.00 -15.05 -6.81
N ARG A 255 -10.41 -16.28 -6.51
CA ARG A 255 -10.15 -17.45 -7.34
C ARG A 255 -10.70 -17.25 -8.74
N TRP A 256 -11.97 -16.89 -8.88
CA TRP A 256 -12.58 -16.62 -10.19
C TRP A 256 -11.80 -15.55 -10.97
N LYS A 257 -11.47 -14.43 -10.33
CA LYS A 257 -10.68 -13.35 -10.95
C LYS A 257 -9.28 -13.81 -11.38
N ALA A 258 -8.62 -14.68 -10.61
CA ALA A 258 -7.33 -15.25 -11.01
C ALA A 258 -7.43 -16.09 -12.30
N PHE A 259 -8.48 -16.91 -12.44
CA PHE A 259 -8.72 -17.67 -13.67
C PHE A 259 -9.03 -16.75 -14.86
N THR A 260 -9.81 -15.68 -14.68
CA THR A 260 -10.06 -14.68 -15.74
C THR A 260 -8.77 -14.01 -16.21
N VAL A 261 -7.84 -13.70 -15.30
CA VAL A 261 -6.52 -13.19 -15.69
C VAL A 261 -5.73 -14.25 -16.47
N GLY A 262 -5.77 -15.51 -16.03
CA GLY A 262 -5.17 -16.63 -16.76
C GLY A 262 -5.69 -16.74 -18.20
N GLU A 263 -7.00 -16.65 -18.41
CA GLU A 263 -7.62 -16.66 -19.74
C GLU A 263 -7.11 -15.51 -20.62
N ARG A 264 -7.01 -14.29 -20.07
CA ARG A 264 -6.45 -13.12 -20.78
C ARG A 264 -4.98 -13.28 -21.15
N MET A 265 -4.25 -14.09 -20.40
CA MET A 265 -2.86 -14.44 -20.66
C MET A 265 -2.71 -15.65 -21.60
N ASN A 266 -3.82 -16.17 -22.15
CA ASN A 266 -3.89 -17.42 -22.92
C ASN A 266 -3.36 -18.64 -22.14
N CYS A 267 -3.43 -18.63 -20.81
CA CYS A 267 -3.20 -19.80 -20.00
C CYS A 267 -4.41 -20.75 -20.14
N SER A 268 -4.27 -21.82 -20.93
CA SER A 268 -5.28 -22.88 -21.01
C SER A 268 -5.21 -23.80 -19.79
N ALA A 269 -5.48 -23.25 -18.60
CA ALA A 269 -5.37 -23.97 -17.34
C ALA A 269 -6.62 -24.81 -17.07
N ALA A 270 -6.46 -26.14 -16.99
CA ALA A 270 -7.51 -27.07 -16.59
C ALA A 270 -7.83 -27.00 -15.08
N GLY A 271 -6.97 -26.37 -14.28
CA GLY A 271 -7.14 -26.23 -12.84
C GLY A 271 -6.12 -25.32 -12.16
N PRO A 272 -6.22 -25.14 -10.82
CA PRO A 272 -5.46 -24.12 -10.09
C PRO A 272 -3.94 -24.37 -10.10
N HIS A 273 -3.49 -25.63 -10.16
CA HIS A 273 -2.06 -25.97 -10.27
C HIS A 273 -1.45 -25.51 -11.60
N GLU A 274 -2.18 -25.68 -12.70
CA GLU A 274 -1.73 -25.27 -14.04
C GLU A 274 -1.77 -23.74 -14.18
N LEU A 275 -2.81 -23.11 -13.62
CA LEU A 275 -2.90 -21.66 -13.55
C LEU A 275 -1.70 -21.07 -12.78
N LEU A 276 -1.41 -21.61 -11.58
CA LEU A 276 -0.28 -21.15 -10.78
C LEU A 276 1.05 -21.29 -11.53
N ARG A 277 1.28 -22.42 -12.20
CA ARG A 277 2.49 -22.62 -13.03
C ARG A 277 2.58 -21.58 -14.14
N CYS A 278 1.49 -21.35 -14.87
CA CYS A 278 1.46 -20.36 -15.94
C CYS A 278 1.77 -18.94 -15.43
N LEU A 279 1.20 -18.55 -14.28
CA LEU A 279 1.47 -17.27 -13.64
C LEU A 279 2.91 -17.17 -13.11
N GLN A 280 3.51 -18.27 -12.66
CA GLN A 280 4.91 -18.30 -12.23
C GLN A 280 5.89 -18.17 -13.40
N GLU A 281 5.54 -18.67 -14.58
CA GLU A 281 6.37 -18.57 -15.80
C GLU A 281 6.19 -17.23 -16.53
N ALA A 282 5.07 -16.53 -16.31
CA ALA A 282 4.79 -15.27 -16.98
C ALA A 282 5.69 -14.10 -16.54
N GLY A 283 5.90 -13.14 -17.44
CA GLY A 283 6.58 -11.89 -17.10
C GLY A 283 5.70 -10.98 -16.24
N ALA A 284 6.31 -10.24 -15.30
CA ALA A 284 5.59 -9.31 -14.43
C ALA A 284 4.79 -8.26 -15.21
N ASN A 285 5.35 -7.76 -16.33
CA ASN A 285 4.64 -6.84 -17.22
C ASN A 285 3.36 -7.47 -17.78
N THR A 286 3.42 -8.71 -18.28
CA THR A 286 2.24 -9.41 -18.79
C THR A 286 1.16 -9.54 -17.71
N ILE A 287 1.53 -9.96 -16.49
CA ILE A 287 0.60 -10.07 -15.36
C ILE A 287 -0.05 -8.72 -15.07
N VAL A 288 0.75 -7.67 -14.90
CA VAL A 288 0.26 -6.33 -14.59
C VAL A 288 -0.68 -5.85 -15.69
N GLN A 289 -0.30 -5.96 -16.96
CA GLN A 289 -1.10 -5.50 -18.09
C GLN A 289 -2.42 -6.27 -18.22
N SER A 290 -2.43 -7.58 -17.96
CA SER A 290 -3.63 -8.44 -18.00
C SER A 290 -4.59 -8.23 -16.82
N THR A 291 -4.13 -7.62 -15.73
CA THR A 291 -4.95 -7.26 -14.56
C THR A 291 -5.61 -5.89 -14.64
N VAL A 292 -5.41 -5.14 -15.73
CA VAL A 292 -5.87 -3.76 -15.85
C VAL A 292 -7.24 -3.67 -16.53
N GLY A 293 -8.06 -2.77 -16.01
CA GLY A 293 -9.30 -2.25 -16.59
C GLY A 293 -9.53 -0.84 -16.03
N GLN A 294 -10.17 0.05 -16.79
CA GLN A 294 -10.54 1.37 -16.27
C GLN A 294 -11.69 1.24 -15.26
N VAL A 295 -11.68 2.10 -14.22
CA VAL A 295 -12.66 2.06 -13.12
C VAL A 295 -14.11 2.14 -13.63
N PHE A 296 -14.32 2.74 -14.79
CA PHE A 296 -15.63 3.00 -15.39
C PHE A 296 -15.76 2.50 -16.84
N SER A 297 -14.89 1.59 -17.30
CA SER A 297 -15.03 0.99 -18.65
C SER A 297 -16.14 -0.08 -18.67
N THR A 298 -16.95 -0.07 -19.73
CA THR A 298 -18.14 -0.90 -19.91
C THR A 298 -17.86 -2.37 -20.26
N SER A 299 -16.60 -2.76 -20.49
CA SER A 299 -16.25 -4.15 -20.86
C SER A 299 -15.20 -4.81 -19.96
N GLU A 300 -14.62 -4.09 -19.00
CA GLU A 300 -13.46 -4.57 -18.24
C GLU A 300 -13.59 -4.19 -16.76
N THR A 301 -14.65 -4.69 -16.12
CA THR A 301 -14.78 -4.62 -14.67
C THR A 301 -13.50 -5.18 -14.04
N ILE A 302 -12.85 -4.29 -13.27
CA ILE A 302 -11.58 -4.34 -12.57
C ILE A 302 -11.25 -5.77 -12.08
N VAL A 303 -9.97 -6.11 -11.95
CA VAL A 303 -9.58 -7.20 -11.05
C VAL A 303 -9.34 -6.57 -9.68
N PRO A 304 -10.34 -6.43 -8.77
CA PRO A 304 -10.07 -5.95 -7.42
C PRO A 304 -9.39 -7.09 -6.68
N LEU A 305 -8.08 -7.15 -6.86
CA LEU A 305 -7.17 -7.99 -6.10
C LEU A 305 -6.99 -7.26 -4.77
N ARG A 306 -7.68 -7.78 -3.77
CA ARG A 306 -7.86 -7.17 -2.47
C ARG A 306 -7.70 -8.25 -1.39
N PRO A 307 -7.43 -7.87 -0.14
CA PRO A 307 -7.36 -8.78 0.99
C PRO A 307 -8.54 -9.77 1.08
N THR A 308 -8.27 -10.98 1.56
CA THR A 308 -9.27 -12.04 1.80
C THR A 308 -8.99 -12.79 3.10
N ARG A 309 -9.96 -13.55 3.59
CA ARG A 309 -9.75 -14.46 4.72
C ARG A 309 -8.94 -15.67 4.27
N GLU A 310 -8.02 -16.13 5.11
CA GLU A 310 -7.16 -17.28 4.86
C GLU A 310 -7.64 -18.49 5.67
N ASP A 311 -7.49 -19.68 5.08
CA ASP A 311 -7.77 -20.94 5.75
C ASP A 311 -6.47 -21.53 6.31
N GLU A 312 -6.36 -21.55 7.65
CA GLU A 312 -5.19 -22.07 8.36
C GLU A 312 -4.93 -23.55 8.08
N SER A 313 -5.91 -24.31 7.58
CA SER A 313 -5.75 -25.74 7.27
C SER A 313 -5.08 -26.01 5.91
N GLN A 314 -4.92 -24.98 5.07
CA GLN A 314 -4.51 -25.14 3.68
C GLN A 314 -3.07 -24.66 3.39
N SER A 315 -2.37 -24.10 4.38
CA SER A 315 -0.99 -23.65 4.24
C SER A 315 -0.25 -23.69 5.58
N ASP A 316 1.05 -23.99 5.54
CA ASP A 316 1.94 -23.87 6.71
C ASP A 316 2.37 -22.41 6.97
N GLU A 317 1.97 -21.47 6.11
CA GLU A 317 2.24 -20.05 6.30
C GLU A 317 1.46 -19.47 7.48
N GLU A 318 2.08 -18.49 8.15
CA GLU A 318 1.40 -17.73 9.20
C GLU A 318 0.19 -16.97 8.62
N VAL A 319 -0.94 -17.07 9.30
CA VAL A 319 -2.23 -16.54 8.85
C VAL A 319 -2.34 -15.06 9.19
N PHE A 320 -2.42 -14.22 8.17
CA PHE A 320 -2.60 -12.78 8.32
C PHE A 320 -4.04 -12.42 8.68
N LEU A 321 -5.04 -13.01 8.02
CA LEU A 321 -6.45 -12.68 8.25
C LEU A 321 -7.28 -13.96 8.43
N SER A 322 -7.60 -14.32 9.67
CA SER A 322 -8.26 -15.59 10.01
C SER A 322 -9.79 -15.61 9.84
N GLY A 323 -10.39 -14.50 9.42
CA GLY A 323 -11.84 -14.37 9.27
C GLY A 323 -12.25 -13.08 8.59
N LYS A 324 -13.55 -12.89 8.39
CA LYS A 324 -14.05 -11.64 7.81
C LYS A 324 -13.84 -10.47 8.78
N PRO A 325 -13.50 -9.27 8.30
CA PRO A 325 -13.29 -8.11 9.16
C PRO A 325 -14.44 -7.83 10.13
N GLU A 326 -15.69 -7.90 9.66
CA GLU A 326 -16.90 -7.69 10.45
C GLU A 326 -17.04 -8.71 11.60
N ASP A 327 -16.70 -9.98 11.35
CA ASP A 327 -16.78 -11.05 12.34
C ASP A 327 -15.67 -10.91 13.39
N LEU A 328 -14.46 -10.53 12.96
CA LEU A 328 -13.32 -10.30 13.86
C LEU A 328 -13.59 -9.12 14.80
N ILE A 329 -14.16 -8.03 14.27
CA ILE A 329 -14.54 -6.86 15.06
C ILE A 329 -15.68 -7.22 16.03
N ALA A 330 -16.76 -7.85 15.55
CA ALA A 330 -17.91 -8.21 16.37
C ALA A 330 -17.55 -9.19 17.50
N SER A 331 -16.58 -10.07 17.27
CA SER A 331 -16.08 -11.02 18.27
C SER A 331 -14.99 -10.47 19.19
N GLY A 332 -14.59 -9.20 19.04
CA GLY A 332 -13.55 -8.58 19.86
C GLY A 332 -12.13 -9.05 19.55
N LYS A 333 -11.91 -9.70 18.39
CA LYS A 333 -10.61 -10.22 17.95
C LYS A 333 -9.82 -9.15 17.19
N PHE A 334 -9.35 -8.14 17.90
CA PHE A 334 -8.51 -7.07 17.36
C PHE A 334 -7.54 -6.50 18.41
N HIS A 335 -6.48 -5.82 17.97
CA HIS A 335 -5.53 -5.13 18.84
C HIS A 335 -6.12 -3.81 19.32
N ASN A 336 -6.28 -3.68 20.63
CA ASN A 336 -6.81 -2.46 21.24
C ASN A 336 -5.67 -1.45 21.48
N VAL A 337 -5.48 -0.55 20.52
CA VAL A 337 -4.52 0.56 20.60
C VAL A 337 -5.21 1.89 20.26
N PRO A 338 -4.67 3.05 20.67
CA PRO A 338 -5.19 4.34 20.22
C PRO A 338 -5.24 4.41 18.69
N TYR A 339 -6.42 4.75 18.18
CA TYR A 339 -6.73 4.73 16.75
C TYR A 339 -7.33 6.07 16.32
N ILE A 340 -6.75 6.68 15.29
CA ILE A 340 -7.29 7.87 14.64
C ILE A 340 -7.78 7.44 13.25
N THR A 341 -8.97 7.87 12.87
CA THR A 341 -9.48 7.67 11.52
C THR A 341 -10.23 8.91 11.05
N GLY A 342 -10.32 9.09 9.74
CA GLY A 342 -11.00 10.24 9.15
C GLY A 342 -11.22 10.05 7.65
N VAL A 343 -12.07 10.91 7.11
CA VAL A 343 -12.39 11.00 5.68
C VAL A 343 -12.35 12.45 5.24
N ASN A 344 -12.17 12.65 3.93
CA ASN A 344 -12.35 13.96 3.32
C ASN A 344 -13.84 14.30 3.21
N SER A 345 -14.15 15.60 3.14
CA SER A 345 -15.53 16.07 2.96
C SER A 345 -16.15 15.68 1.60
N ARG A 346 -15.33 15.25 0.64
CA ARG A 346 -15.65 14.92 -0.75
C ARG A 346 -14.68 13.86 -1.30
N GLU A 347 -14.77 12.63 -0.81
CA GLU A 347 -13.78 11.57 -1.12
C GLU A 347 -13.71 11.20 -2.60
N ALA A 348 -14.85 11.31 -3.26
CA ALA A 348 -15.08 10.72 -4.55
C ALA A 348 -14.87 11.67 -5.72
N ILE A 349 -14.69 12.97 -5.40
CA ILE A 349 -14.38 13.99 -6.39
C ILE A 349 -13.11 13.69 -7.19
N ILE A 350 -12.20 12.85 -6.66
CA ILE A 350 -10.99 12.39 -7.36
C ILE A 350 -11.31 11.62 -8.65
N TYR A 351 -12.48 10.99 -8.75
CA TYR A 351 -12.91 10.23 -9.92
C TYR A 351 -13.70 11.08 -10.93
N ALA A 352 -13.91 12.37 -10.66
CA ALA A 352 -14.77 13.21 -11.49
C ALA A 352 -14.29 13.33 -12.94
N GLU A 353 -12.97 13.40 -13.17
CA GLU A 353 -12.39 13.48 -14.51
C GLU A 353 -12.54 12.16 -15.27
N ASP A 354 -12.22 11.02 -14.64
CA ASP A 354 -12.40 9.69 -15.22
C ASP A 354 -13.85 9.48 -15.66
N MET A 355 -14.81 9.79 -14.78
CA MET A 355 -16.23 9.70 -15.08
C MET A 355 -16.63 10.63 -16.23
N GLN A 356 -16.14 11.87 -16.29
CA GLN A 356 -16.46 12.81 -17.38
C GLN A 356 -15.87 12.38 -18.72
N SER A 357 -14.70 11.74 -18.71
CA SER A 357 -13.96 11.35 -19.90
C SER A 357 -14.52 10.11 -20.62
N ILE A 358 -15.50 9.42 -20.02
CA ILE A 358 -16.11 8.20 -20.56
C ILE A 358 -17.57 8.50 -20.94
N PRO A 359 -17.86 8.90 -22.20
CA PRO A 359 -19.23 9.21 -22.64
C PRO A 359 -20.22 8.06 -22.43
N SER A 360 -19.78 6.81 -22.61
CA SER A 360 -20.59 5.61 -22.43
C SER A 360 -20.99 5.33 -20.99
N PHE A 361 -20.23 5.83 -20.00
CA PHE A 361 -20.63 5.78 -18.59
C PHE A 361 -21.96 6.48 -18.38
N TRP A 362 -22.24 7.53 -19.16
CA TRP A 362 -23.44 8.36 -19.05
C TRP A 362 -24.61 7.87 -19.91
N GLU A 363 -24.36 7.11 -20.98
CA GLU A 363 -25.39 6.61 -21.88
C GLU A 363 -26.19 5.42 -21.29
N ASP A 364 -25.58 4.65 -20.38
CA ASP A 364 -26.22 3.53 -19.65
C ASP A 364 -25.80 3.52 -18.16
N SER A 365 -25.82 4.70 -17.53
CA SER A 365 -25.27 4.92 -16.18
C SER A 365 -25.88 4.00 -15.12
N LYS A 366 -27.17 3.67 -15.21
CA LYS A 366 -27.82 2.73 -14.28
C LYS A 366 -27.25 1.31 -14.41
N GLN A 367 -27.13 0.77 -15.62
CA GLN A 367 -26.57 -0.57 -15.81
C GLN A 367 -25.08 -0.63 -15.48
N HIS A 368 -24.35 0.45 -15.79
CA HIS A 368 -22.95 0.56 -15.45
C HIS A 368 -22.73 0.60 -13.93
N MET A 369 -23.47 1.46 -13.22
CA MET A 369 -23.37 1.55 -11.76
C MET A 369 -23.80 0.24 -11.08
N LYS A 370 -24.77 -0.51 -11.64
CA LYS A 370 -25.10 -1.86 -11.19
C LYS A 370 -23.91 -2.81 -11.26
N SER A 371 -23.19 -2.81 -12.39
CA SER A 371 -21.99 -3.64 -12.58
C SER A 371 -20.88 -3.26 -11.58
N VAL A 372 -20.64 -1.96 -11.40
CA VAL A 372 -19.64 -1.44 -10.44
C VAL A 372 -20.00 -1.85 -9.01
N ILE A 373 -21.27 -1.71 -8.61
CA ILE A 373 -21.74 -2.09 -7.27
C ILE A 373 -21.63 -3.60 -7.05
N ALA A 374 -22.00 -4.42 -8.04
CA ALA A 374 -21.84 -5.87 -7.96
C ALA A 374 -20.39 -6.26 -7.71
N ASP A 375 -19.45 -5.73 -8.49
CA ASP A 375 -18.02 -6.01 -8.35
C ASP A 375 -17.46 -5.51 -7.01
N LEU A 376 -17.86 -4.31 -6.56
CA LEU A 376 -17.49 -3.76 -5.25
C LEU A 376 -17.96 -4.65 -4.11
N LEU A 377 -19.18 -5.18 -4.19
CA LEU A 377 -19.74 -6.11 -3.20
C LEU A 377 -19.17 -7.53 -3.33
N GLY A 378 -18.32 -7.79 -4.32
CA GLY A 378 -17.80 -9.13 -4.59
C GLY A 378 -18.89 -10.10 -5.07
N MET A 379 -20.01 -9.57 -5.54
CA MET A 379 -21.13 -10.33 -6.07
C MET A 379 -20.94 -10.51 -7.57
N GLN A 380 -21.23 -11.71 -8.07
CA GLN A 380 -21.49 -11.85 -9.50
C GLN A 380 -22.74 -11.03 -9.86
N ASN A 381 -22.86 -10.60 -11.12
CA ASN A 381 -24.00 -9.82 -11.61
C ASN A 381 -25.33 -10.61 -11.49
N THR A 382 -25.89 -10.61 -10.29
CA THR A 382 -27.06 -11.38 -9.84
C THR A 382 -28.26 -10.44 -9.69
N SER A 383 -29.48 -10.99 -9.59
CA SER A 383 -30.66 -10.15 -9.33
C SER A 383 -30.53 -9.36 -8.03
N GLN A 384 -29.92 -9.96 -7.00
CA GLN A 384 -29.68 -9.32 -5.71
C GLN A 384 -28.71 -8.13 -5.82
N ALA A 385 -27.62 -8.27 -6.57
CA ALA A 385 -26.69 -7.15 -6.81
C ALA A 385 -27.38 -6.00 -7.55
N ASN A 386 -28.24 -6.33 -8.51
CA ASN A 386 -29.04 -5.34 -9.24
C ASN A 386 -30.07 -4.63 -8.35
N GLU A 387 -30.75 -5.34 -7.45
CA GLU A 387 -31.68 -4.75 -6.48
C GLU A 387 -30.96 -3.82 -5.50
N ILE A 388 -29.81 -4.23 -4.97
CA ILE A 388 -29.01 -3.40 -4.06
C ILE A 388 -28.53 -2.14 -4.76
N ALA A 389 -28.04 -2.28 -6.00
CA ALA A 389 -27.65 -1.15 -6.81
C ALA A 389 -28.81 -0.19 -7.11
N GLU A 390 -30.01 -0.69 -7.43
CA GLU A 390 -31.18 0.17 -7.63
C GLU A 390 -31.57 0.93 -6.36
N MET A 391 -31.57 0.26 -5.21
CA MET A 391 -31.87 0.92 -3.93
C MET A 391 -30.82 1.98 -3.59
N ALA A 392 -29.54 1.69 -3.82
CA ALA A 392 -28.44 2.62 -3.62
C ALA A 392 -28.58 3.85 -4.53
N LEU A 393 -28.79 3.65 -5.83
CA LEU A 393 -28.96 4.73 -6.80
C LEU A 393 -30.19 5.59 -6.51
N SER A 394 -31.32 4.97 -6.16
CA SER A 394 -32.53 5.70 -5.79
C SER A 394 -32.33 6.54 -4.52
N TYR A 395 -31.58 6.04 -3.53
CA TYR A 395 -31.30 6.77 -2.30
C TYR A 395 -30.41 8.02 -2.54
N TYR A 396 -29.35 7.89 -3.34
CA TYR A 396 -28.37 8.95 -3.55
C TYR A 396 -28.72 9.92 -4.68
N ALA A 397 -29.37 9.45 -5.74
CA ALA A 397 -29.72 10.27 -6.92
C ALA A 397 -31.21 10.63 -7.01
N GLY A 398 -32.06 10.06 -6.17
CA GLY A 398 -33.51 10.21 -6.29
C GLY A 398 -34.06 9.64 -7.61
N ASP A 399 -35.07 10.29 -8.17
CA ASP A 399 -35.65 9.96 -9.48
C ASP A 399 -34.94 10.67 -10.65
N GLU A 400 -33.88 11.45 -10.39
CA GLU A 400 -33.18 12.19 -11.45
C GLU A 400 -32.36 11.24 -12.34
N ILE A 401 -32.48 11.42 -13.65
CA ILE A 401 -31.60 10.76 -14.62
C ILE A 401 -30.27 11.53 -14.60
N LEU A 402 -29.26 10.94 -13.95
CA LEU A 402 -27.90 11.47 -13.95
C LEU A 402 -27.35 11.47 -15.38
N THR A 403 -27.14 12.68 -15.90
CA THR A 403 -26.50 12.96 -17.19
C THR A 403 -25.28 13.84 -17.00
N ASN A 404 -24.40 13.92 -18.01
CA ASN A 404 -23.25 14.82 -18.01
C ASN A 404 -23.59 16.31 -17.73
N LYS A 405 -24.86 16.72 -17.91
CA LYS A 405 -25.34 18.10 -17.69
C LYS A 405 -25.97 18.34 -16.31
N THR A 406 -26.41 17.29 -15.63
CA THR A 406 -27.13 17.37 -14.34
C THR A 406 -26.24 16.99 -13.16
N LEU A 407 -25.08 16.38 -13.44
CA LEU A 407 -24.13 16.01 -12.42
C LEU A 407 -23.44 17.24 -11.81
N THR A 408 -23.48 17.32 -10.49
CA THR A 408 -22.67 18.24 -9.71
C THR A 408 -21.63 17.43 -8.92
N GLY A 409 -20.58 18.07 -8.40
CA GLY A 409 -19.63 17.39 -7.51
C GLY A 409 -20.31 16.70 -6.31
N LYS A 410 -21.49 17.20 -5.89
CA LYS A 410 -22.32 16.58 -4.86
C LYS A 410 -22.87 15.21 -5.30
N HIS A 411 -23.36 15.08 -6.53
CA HIS A 411 -23.88 13.80 -7.04
C HIS A 411 -22.78 12.74 -7.21
N ILE A 412 -21.57 13.16 -7.59
CA ILE A 412 -20.38 12.28 -7.67
C ILE A 412 -20.01 11.77 -6.28
N ASP A 413 -19.94 12.68 -5.31
CA ASP A 413 -19.65 12.33 -3.92
C ASP A 413 -20.72 11.37 -3.36
N GLU A 414 -22.00 11.63 -3.61
CA GLU A 414 -23.12 10.80 -3.14
C GLU A 414 -23.15 9.41 -3.79
N CYS A 415 -22.93 9.30 -5.10
CA CYS A 415 -22.91 7.99 -5.79
C CYS A 415 -21.72 7.12 -5.37
N LEU A 416 -20.56 7.72 -5.09
CA LEU A 416 -19.37 7.00 -4.67
C LEU A 416 -19.23 6.93 -3.14
N MET A 417 -20.07 7.58 -2.34
CA MET A 417 -20.19 7.25 -0.91
C MET A 417 -20.58 5.77 -0.68
N LEU A 418 -21.10 5.09 -1.71
CA LEU A 418 -21.24 3.63 -1.76
C LEU A 418 -19.90 2.89 -1.62
N THR A 419 -18.76 3.48 -1.99
CA THR A 419 -17.43 2.86 -1.90
C THR A 419 -16.78 3.01 -0.52
N ASN A 420 -17.17 4.01 0.29
CA ASN A 420 -16.66 4.22 1.66
C ASN A 420 -17.65 3.76 2.73
N TRP A 421 -18.48 2.76 2.38
CA TRP A 421 -19.50 2.16 3.22
C TRP A 421 -18.98 1.74 4.61
N GLY A 422 -17.72 1.33 4.71
CA GLY A 422 -17.14 0.79 5.94
C GLY A 422 -17.00 1.84 7.05
N ILE A 423 -16.68 3.09 6.71
CA ILE A 423 -16.45 4.15 7.70
C ILE A 423 -17.77 4.59 8.34
N TYR A 424 -18.84 4.72 7.56
CA TYR A 424 -20.15 5.18 8.04
C TYR A 424 -20.97 4.10 8.76
N SER A 425 -20.71 2.81 8.51
CA SER A 425 -21.43 1.70 9.17
C SER A 425 -21.28 1.68 10.70
N THR A 426 -20.21 2.29 11.24
CA THR A 426 -19.95 2.37 12.68
C THR A 426 -20.62 3.57 13.35
N GLN A 427 -21.05 4.59 12.59
CA GLN A 427 -21.72 5.79 13.11
C GLN A 427 -23.16 5.88 12.55
N GLN A 428 -24.08 5.20 13.22
CA GLN A 428 -25.53 5.38 13.15
C GLN A 428 -26.24 5.08 11.81
N SER A 429 -27.26 4.22 11.93
CA SER A 429 -28.28 3.88 10.92
C SER A 429 -27.76 3.18 9.65
N ALA A 430 -27.76 1.85 9.69
CA ALA A 430 -27.67 1.06 8.47
C ALA A 430 -28.79 1.51 7.51
N LEU A 431 -28.42 2.13 6.38
CA LEU A 431 -29.34 2.56 5.33
C LEU A 431 -30.20 1.36 4.89
N PRO A 432 -31.43 1.57 4.37
CA PRO A 432 -32.34 0.47 4.04
C PRO A 432 -31.72 -0.62 3.16
N TRP A 433 -30.88 -0.26 2.18
CA TRP A 433 -30.17 -1.20 1.32
C TRP A 433 -29.05 -1.97 2.04
N GLN A 434 -28.45 -1.39 3.08
CA GLN A 434 -27.39 -2.03 3.88
C GLN A 434 -27.93 -3.19 4.73
N LYS A 435 -29.21 -3.12 5.12
CA LYS A 435 -29.90 -4.23 5.80
C LYS A 435 -30.16 -5.43 4.89
N SER A 436 -30.14 -5.23 3.57
CA SER A 436 -30.31 -6.30 2.58
C SER A 436 -29.00 -7.04 2.27
N LEU A 437 -27.85 -6.52 2.72
CA LEU A 437 -26.54 -7.17 2.62
C LEU A 437 -26.25 -8.15 3.78
N THR A 438 -26.99 -8.01 4.90
CA THR A 438 -26.82 -8.81 6.13
C THR A 438 -27.84 -9.95 6.25
N LYS A 439 -28.74 -10.08 5.27
CA LYS A 439 -29.67 -11.20 5.11
C LYS A 439 -29.19 -12.09 3.98
#